data_AF-A0A9D2GVE8-F1
#
_entry.id   AF-A0A9D2GVE8-F1
#
_cell.length_a   1.000
_cell.length_b   1.000
_cell.length_c   1.000
_cell.angle_alpha   90.00
_cell.angle_beta   90.00
_cell.angle_gamma   90.00
#
_symmetry.space_group_name_H-M   'P 1'
#
loop_
_entity.id
_entity.type
_entity.pdbx_description
1 polymer ?
#
loop_
_entity_poly.entity_id
_entity_poly.type
_entity_poly.pdbx_seq_one_letter_code
_entity_poly.pdbx_strand_id
1 'polypeptide(L)'
;MIIIINLTDEYYKKIEKAHIFGKELLADDGFIHASTEKQFPLIIPRLIKKGGSFMVLFIDTEKLKAEIKWEYSSSLNQDFPHI
;
A
#
# COMPACT_ATOMS: atom_id res chain seq x y z
N MET A 1 2.43 -10.24 -10.91
CA MET A 1 3.03 -10.17 -9.53
C MET A 1 1.98 -9.65 -8.55
N ILE A 2 2.06 -10.02 -7.27
CA ILE A 2 1.21 -9.44 -6.22
C ILE A 2 2.01 -8.41 -5.41
N ILE A 3 1.41 -7.24 -5.20
CA ILE A 3 1.87 -6.25 -4.21
C ILE A 3 0.80 -6.04 -3.16
N ILE A 4 1.22 -5.60 -1.99
CA ILE A 4 0.40 -5.45 -0.80
C ILE A 4 0.29 -3.98 -0.45
N ILE A 5 -0.94 -3.52 -0.25
CA ILE A 5 -1.24 -2.20 0.30
C ILE A 5 -1.95 -2.39 1.64
N ASN A 6 -1.47 -1.70 2.66
CA ASN A 6 -2.13 -1.65 3.97
C ASN A 6 -2.97 -0.37 4.08
N LEU A 7 -4.18 -0.50 4.57
CA LEU A 7 -5.14 0.59 4.73
C LEU A 7 -5.70 0.58 6.14
N THR A 8 -6.21 1.71 6.62
CA THR A 8 -7.03 1.69 7.84
C THR A 8 -8.39 1.06 7.52
N ASP A 9 -9.01 0.41 8.51
CA ASP A 9 -10.38 -0.10 8.37
C ASP A 9 -11.37 0.99 7.96
N GLU A 10 -11.17 2.21 8.46
CA GLU A 10 -12.00 3.36 8.11
C GLU A 10 -11.91 3.69 6.62
N TYR A 11 -10.69 3.72 6.06
CA TYR A 11 -10.50 3.97 4.65
C TYR A 11 -11.06 2.83 3.80
N TYR A 12 -10.84 1.58 4.21
CA TYR A 12 -11.41 0.41 3.53
C TYR A 12 -12.94 0.52 3.41
N LYS A 13 -13.64 0.90 4.49
CA LYS A 13 -15.10 1.09 4.46
C LYS A 13 -15.58 2.19 3.50
N LYS A 14 -14.75 3.18 3.19
CA LYS A 14 -15.06 4.22 2.18
C LYS A 14 -14.95 3.67 0.77
N ILE A 15 -13.95 2.80 0.53
CA ILE A 15 -13.63 2.30 -0.80
C ILE A 15 -14.29 0.96 -1.15
N GLU A 16 -14.81 0.19 -0.19
CA GLU A 16 -15.40 -1.14 -0.44
C GLU A 16 -16.54 -1.11 -1.47
N LYS A 17 -17.22 0.05 -1.60
CA LYS A 17 -18.30 0.30 -2.55
C LYS A 17 -17.87 1.22 -3.70
N ALA A 18 -16.64 1.73 -3.66
CA ALA A 18 -16.12 2.60 -4.69
C ALA A 18 -15.67 1.77 -5.89
N HIS A 19 -15.87 2.32 -7.09
CA HIS A 19 -15.38 1.71 -8.32
C HIS A 19 -13.90 2.02 -8.58
N ILE A 20 -13.33 2.98 -7.85
CA ILE A 20 -11.96 3.45 -8.03
C ILE A 20 -11.28 3.48 -6.66
N PHE A 21 -10.12 2.83 -6.59
CA PHE A 21 -9.26 2.78 -5.42
C PHE A 21 -8.13 3.82 -5.52
N GLY A 22 -7.70 4.38 -4.38
CA GLY A 22 -6.43 5.11 -4.28
C GLY A 22 -6.49 6.62 -4.54
N LYS A 23 -7.66 7.20 -4.83
CA LYS A 23 -7.79 8.65 -5.11
C LYS A 23 -7.28 9.54 -3.97
N GLU A 24 -7.65 9.23 -2.73
CA GLU A 24 -7.23 10.01 -1.55
C GLU A 24 -5.74 9.77 -1.23
N LEU A 25 -5.29 8.51 -1.28
CA LEU A 25 -3.89 8.15 -1.03
C LEU A 25 -2.94 8.86 -2.01
N LEU A 26 -3.33 8.92 -3.29
CA LEU A 26 -2.58 9.64 -4.31
C LEU A 26 -2.58 11.16 -4.08
N ALA A 27 -3.66 11.72 -3.54
CA ALA A 27 -3.74 13.16 -3.27
C ALA A 27 -2.85 13.59 -2.10
N ASP A 28 -2.67 12.72 -1.11
CA ASP A 28 -1.89 13.01 0.10
C ASP A 28 -0.38 12.97 -0.18
N ASP A 29 0.11 11.89 -0.82
CA ASP A 29 1.55 11.65 -0.97
C ASP A 29 2.06 11.79 -2.42
N GLY A 30 1.16 11.85 -3.41
CA GLY A 30 1.51 11.83 -4.83
C GLY A 30 1.79 10.44 -5.41
N PHE A 31 1.76 9.40 -4.57
CA PHE A 31 1.93 7.99 -4.90
C PHE A 31 1.29 7.12 -3.80
N ILE A 32 1.11 5.82 -4.04
CA ILE A 32 0.56 4.87 -3.07
C ILE A 32 1.64 3.91 -2.62
N HIS A 33 1.94 3.91 -1.32
CA HIS A 33 2.86 2.96 -0.71
C HIS A 33 2.37 1.51 -0.85
N ALA A 34 3.22 0.66 -1.40
CA ALA A 34 3.00 -0.77 -1.45
C ALA A 34 4.25 -1.53 -0.95
N SER A 35 4.09 -2.83 -0.78
CA SER A 35 5.18 -3.75 -0.44
C SER A 35 5.00 -5.06 -1.19
N THR A 36 6.08 -5.78 -1.46
CA THR A 36 5.95 -7.18 -1.86
C THR A 36 5.55 -8.06 -0.67
N GLU A 37 5.11 -9.29 -0.94
CA GLU A 37 4.85 -10.29 0.10
C GLU A 37 6.04 -10.50 1.06
N LYS A 38 7.27 -10.45 0.53
CA LYS A 38 8.50 -10.59 1.33
C LYS A 38 8.82 -9.35 2.16
N GLN A 39 8.37 -8.19 1.73
CA GLN A 39 8.60 -6.90 2.39
C GLN A 39 7.54 -6.58 3.44
N PHE A 40 6.31 -7.07 3.28
CA PHE A 40 5.21 -6.78 4.18
C PHE A 40 5.53 -7.05 5.68
N PRO A 41 6.22 -8.15 6.06
CA PRO A 41 6.62 -8.35 7.46
C PRO A 41 7.47 -7.21 8.04
N LEU A 42 8.24 -6.50 7.21
CA LEU A 42 9.10 -5.39 7.63
C LEU A 42 8.31 -4.13 7.99
N ILE A 43 7.07 -3.98 7.48
CA ILE A 43 6.23 -2.81 7.76
C ILE A 43 5.34 -3.03 8.99
N ILE A 44 5.07 -4.28 9.39
CA ILE A 44 4.20 -4.63 10.53
C ILE A 44 4.57 -3.87 11.82
N PRO A 45 5.85 -3.74 12.22
CA PRO A 45 6.20 -2.97 13.42
C PRO A 45 5.72 -1.51 13.38
N ARG A 46 5.72 -0.89 12.18
CA ARG A 46 5.23 0.48 11.99
C ARG A 46 3.71 0.54 12.12
N LEU A 47 3.00 -0.46 11.61
CA LEU A 47 1.54 -0.56 11.73
C LEU A 47 1.12 -0.75 13.19
N ILE A 48 1.80 -1.65 13.92
CA ILE A 48 1.57 -1.86 15.36
C ILE A 48 1.81 -0.55 16.14
N LYS A 49 2.90 0.17 15.84
CA LYS A 49 3.20 1.45 16.48
C LYS A 49 2.14 2.52 16.18
N LYS A 50 1.60 2.55 14.95
CA LYS A 50 0.52 3.48 14.56
C LYS A 50 -0.79 3.15 15.29
N GLY A 51 -1.00 1.87 15.64
CA GLY A 51 -2.18 1.40 16.35
C GLY A 51 -3.44 1.39 15.47
N GLY A 52 -4.51 0.79 16.00
CA GLY A 52 -5.78 0.62 15.28
C GLY A 52 -5.84 -0.65 14.42
N SER A 53 -6.94 -0.79 13.68
CA SER A 53 -7.18 -1.92 12.78
C SER A 53 -6.81 -1.56 11.35
N PHE A 54 -6.15 -2.51 10.68
CA PHE A 54 -5.69 -2.37 9.31
C PHE A 54 -6.25 -3.50 8.44
N MET A 55 -6.62 -3.13 7.22
CA MET A 55 -6.93 -4.05 6.15
C MET A 55 -5.72 -4.19 5.23
N VAL A 56 -5.53 -5.40 4.69
CA VAL A 56 -4.47 -5.72 3.73
C VAL A 56 -5.11 -6.05 2.40
N LEU A 57 -4.77 -5.30 1.35
CA LEU A 57 -5.19 -5.58 -0.02
C LEU A 57 -4.06 -6.24 -0.80
N PHE A 58 -4.38 -7.35 -1.45
CA PHE A 58 -3.50 -7.99 -2.43
C PHE A 58 -3.86 -7.46 -3.81
N ILE A 59 -2.95 -6.71 -4.41
CA ILE A 59 -3.13 -6.07 -5.71
C ILE A 59 -2.42 -6.91 -6.78
N ASP A 60 -3.22 -7.36 -7.74
CA ASP A 60 -2.73 -8.02 -8.94
C ASP A 60 -2.19 -6.98 -9.92
N THR A 61 -0.86 -6.90 -10.01
CA THR A 61 -0.15 -5.93 -10.85
C THR A 61 -0.44 -6.11 -12.34
N GLU A 62 -0.88 -7.29 -12.78
CA GLU A 62 -1.22 -7.52 -14.20
C GLU A 62 -2.55 -6.87 -14.58
N LYS A 63 -3.39 -6.53 -13.59
CA LYS A 63 -4.66 -5.81 -13.76
C LYS A 63 -4.54 -4.33 -13.46
N LEU A 64 -3.37 -3.87 -13.03
CA LEU A 64 -3.13 -2.48 -12.67
C LEU A 64 -2.92 -1.65 -13.95
N LYS A 65 -3.67 -0.55 -14.06
CA LYS A 65 -3.49 0.43 -15.15
C LYS A 65 -2.45 1.50 -14.83
N ALA A 66 -2.18 1.72 -13.53
CA ALA A 66 -1.18 2.65 -13.06
C ALA A 66 0.22 2.04 -13.17
N GLU A 67 1.23 2.90 -13.31
CA GLU A 67 2.64 2.50 -13.30
C GLU A 67 3.04 2.03 -11.90
N ILE A 68 4.04 1.16 -11.82
CA ILE A 68 4.71 0.82 -10.55
C ILE A 68 6.14 1.28 -10.65
N LYS A 69 6.56 2.13 -9.72
CA LYS A 69 7.94 2.59 -9.58
C LYS A 69 8.56 1.99 -8.34
N TRP A 70 9.82 1.59 -8.43
CA TRP A 70 10.57 1.05 -7.32
C TRP A 70 11.50 2.13 -6.79
N GLU A 71 11.30 2.52 -5.54
CA GLU A 71 12.04 3.64 -4.94
C GLU A 71 12.71 3.22 -3.64
N TYR A 72 13.94 3.71 -3.45
CA TYR A 72 14.80 3.30 -2.34
C TYR A 72 14.31 3.82 -0.99
N SER A 73 14.03 2.91 -0.05
CA SER A 73 13.76 3.27 1.33
C SER A 73 15.04 3.23 2.17
N SER A 74 15.57 4.40 2.53
CA SER A 74 16.74 4.51 3.43
C SER A 74 16.52 3.82 4.77
N SER A 75 15.28 3.86 5.27
CA SER A 75 14.90 3.27 6.57
C SER A 75 14.85 1.74 6.60
N LEU A 76 14.70 1.10 5.43
CA LEU A 76 14.60 -0.37 5.31
C LEU A 76 15.67 -0.95 4.36
N ASN A 77 16.58 -0.09 3.89
CA ASN A 77 17.75 -0.39 3.07
C ASN A 77 17.45 -1.27 1.85
N GLN A 78 16.34 -0.98 1.15
CA GLN A 78 15.92 -1.66 -0.08
C GLN A 78 14.86 -0.84 -0.82
N ASP A 79 14.60 -1.19 -2.07
CA ASP A 79 13.56 -0.55 -2.89
C ASP A 79 12.16 -1.08 -2.55
N PHE A 80 11.19 -0.18 -2.46
CA PHE A 80 9.79 -0.50 -2.26
C PHE A 80 8.96 -0.09 -3.49
N PRO A 81 7.93 -0.86 -3.84
CA PRO A 81 7.03 -0.48 -4.93
C PRO A 81 6.10 0.65 -4.48
N HIS A 82 5.98 1.67 -5.32
CA HIS A 82 4.99 2.73 -5.25
C HIS A 82 4.12 2.68 -6.51
N ILE A 83 2.81 2.85 -6.35
CA ILE A 83 1.84 3.00 -7.45
C ILE A 83 1.59 4.48 -7.72
#